data_AF-A0A2E9IIK8-F1
#
_entry.id   AF-A0A2E9IIK8-F1
#
_cell.length_a   1.000
_cell.length_b   1.000
_cell.length_c   1.000
_cell.angle_alpha   90.00
_cell.angle_beta   90.00
_cell.angle_gamma   90.00
#
_symmetry.space_group_name_H-M   'P 1'
#
loop_
_entity.id
_entity.type
_entity.pdbx_description
1 polymer ?
#
loop_
_entity_poly.entity_id
_entity_poly.type
_entity_poly.pdbx_seq_one_letter_code
_entity_poly.pdbx_strand_id
1 'polypeptide(L)'
;MTIPVEQLQNLNGYSIIELFQIDLVSGTHYSATDTSPTTYYRFHNGTNEINTSIVWAGETYRPIACQAEGFEFGDNTTMARPTLTFSNVVGTFSTILEIVNQITAFNDLQTATVKRRRTLAQFLDDANFSGNNPYGSPNSQMELEQQEFLINKKIVENNQICSFELVNTIDFEELQLPKLQITKDRFPAVGSFVFE
;
A
#
# COMPACT_ATOMS: atom_id res chain seq x y z
N MET A 1 6.43 -5.64 37.54
CA MET A 1 6.93 -4.37 36.97
C MET A 1 6.02 -4.01 35.83
N THR A 2 5.23 -2.95 35.98
CA THR A 2 4.38 -2.42 34.90
C THR A 2 5.32 -1.78 33.88
N ILE A 3 5.44 -2.35 32.68
CA ILE A 3 6.06 -1.63 31.57
C ILE A 3 5.12 -0.46 31.26
N PRO A 4 5.54 0.80 31.43
CA PRO A 4 4.69 1.93 31.10
C PRO A 4 4.48 1.92 29.58
N VAL A 5 3.25 1.70 29.14
CA VAL A 5 2.90 1.65 27.71
C VAL A 5 3.26 2.98 27.01
N GLU A 6 3.30 4.09 27.75
CA GLU A 6 3.75 5.40 27.26
C GLU A 6 5.22 5.43 26.80
N GLN A 7 6.10 4.59 27.35
CA GLN A 7 7.50 4.50 26.88
C GLN A 7 7.63 3.70 25.58
N LEU A 8 6.68 2.82 25.26
CA LEU A 8 6.65 2.07 24.01
C LEU A 8 6.22 2.92 22.82
N GLN A 9 5.41 3.95 23.06
CA GLN A 9 4.96 4.89 22.02
C GLN A 9 5.91 6.07 21.81
N ASN A 10 6.84 6.33 22.73
CA ASN A 10 7.81 7.42 22.55
C ASN A 10 8.80 7.06 21.44
N LEU A 11 8.98 7.99 20.51
CA LEU A 11 9.99 7.90 19.47
C LEU A 11 11.38 7.84 20.14
N ASN A 12 12.16 6.81 19.83
CA ASN A 12 13.56 6.73 20.20
C ASN A 12 14.40 6.70 18.91
N GLY A 13 15.69 7.03 18.97
CA GLY A 13 16.55 7.07 17.78
C GLY A 13 16.63 5.74 17.00
N TYR A 14 16.35 4.63 17.68
CA TYR A 14 16.36 3.27 17.13
C TYR A 14 14.95 2.76 16.77
N SER A 15 13.91 3.60 16.86
CA SER A 15 12.55 3.24 16.47
C SER A 15 12.54 3.02 14.97
N ILE A 16 12.05 1.85 14.56
CA ILE A 16 11.84 1.54 13.14
C ILE A 16 10.61 2.29 12.67
N ILE A 17 10.80 3.10 11.64
CA ILE A 17 9.77 3.84 10.95
C ILE A 17 9.46 3.12 9.64
N GLU A 18 8.17 2.82 9.47
CA GLU A 18 7.66 2.15 8.28
C GLU A 18 6.95 3.17 7.40
N LEU A 19 7.40 3.23 6.15
CA LEU A 19 6.89 4.12 5.13
C LEU A 19 6.38 3.26 3.97
N PHE A 20 5.17 3.55 3.50
CA PHE A 20 4.52 2.82 2.44
C PHE A 20 4.27 3.74 1.25
N GLN A 21 4.53 3.24 0.06
CA GLN A 21 4.17 3.89 -1.20
C GLN A 21 3.37 2.91 -2.04
N ILE A 22 2.22 3.34 -2.54
CA ILE A 22 1.40 2.61 -3.50
C ILE A 22 1.54 3.32 -4.84
N ASP A 23 2.24 2.70 -5.79
CA ASP A 23 2.39 3.18 -7.16
C ASP A 23 1.23 2.68 -8.02
N LEU A 24 0.61 3.62 -8.74
CA LEU A 24 -0.53 3.35 -9.60
C LEU A 24 -0.10 3.01 -11.03
N VAL A 25 -0.93 2.25 -11.74
CA VAL A 25 -0.67 1.79 -13.10
C VAL A 25 -1.44 2.67 -14.10
N SER A 26 -0.72 3.24 -15.05
CA SER A 26 -1.31 4.05 -16.13
C SER A 26 -2.29 3.24 -16.98
N GLY A 27 -3.44 3.83 -17.32
CA GLY A 27 -4.48 3.18 -18.10
C GLY A 27 -5.34 2.19 -17.32
N THR A 28 -4.95 1.84 -16.08
CA THR A 28 -5.73 0.96 -15.19
C THR A 28 -6.29 1.75 -14.01
N HIS A 29 -5.43 2.48 -13.29
CA HIS A 29 -5.82 3.24 -12.09
C HIS A 29 -6.07 4.72 -12.35
N TYR A 30 -5.47 5.27 -13.40
CA TYR A 30 -5.64 6.64 -13.85
C TYR A 30 -5.60 6.69 -15.38
N SER A 31 -6.21 7.72 -15.97
CA SER A 31 -6.23 7.86 -17.43
C SER A 31 -4.83 8.13 -17.97
N ALA A 32 -4.44 7.38 -19.00
CA ALA A 32 -3.17 7.59 -19.69
C ALA A 32 -3.10 8.94 -20.45
N THR A 33 -4.23 9.61 -20.63
CA THR A 33 -4.31 10.92 -21.32
C THR A 33 -4.41 12.10 -20.36
N ASP A 34 -4.46 11.85 -19.05
CA ASP A 34 -4.48 12.91 -18.05
C ASP A 34 -3.11 13.62 -18.01
N THR A 35 -3.12 14.94 -17.94
CA THR A 35 -1.91 15.78 -17.91
C THR A 35 -1.34 15.94 -16.51
N SER A 36 -2.13 15.69 -15.46
CA SER A 36 -1.67 15.74 -14.07
C SER A 36 -2.38 14.70 -13.19
N PRO A 37 -2.26 13.40 -13.51
CA PRO A 37 -2.86 12.36 -12.69
C PRO A 37 -2.10 12.20 -11.38
N THR A 38 -2.82 11.73 -10.35
CA THR A 38 -2.16 11.14 -9.19
C THR A 38 -1.57 9.80 -9.61
N THR A 39 -0.25 9.64 -9.49
CA THR A 39 0.47 8.43 -9.92
C THR A 39 0.90 7.53 -8.76
N TYR A 40 0.87 8.03 -7.53
CA TYR A 40 1.19 7.27 -6.34
C TYR A 40 0.55 7.87 -5.09
N TYR A 41 0.44 7.07 -4.04
CA TYR A 41 0.08 7.51 -2.71
C TYR A 41 1.14 7.10 -1.69
N ARG A 42 1.42 7.96 -0.70
CA ARG A 42 2.45 7.73 0.33
C ARG A 42 1.86 7.86 1.73
N PHE A 43 2.13 6.86 2.56
CA PHE A 43 1.56 6.70 3.89
C PHE A 43 2.60 6.26 4.92
N HIS A 44 2.37 6.55 6.19
CA HIS A 44 3.13 5.98 7.28
C HIS A 44 2.24 5.64 8.47
N ASN A 45 2.64 4.60 9.20
CA ASN A 45 2.07 4.24 10.50
C ASN A 45 2.83 4.86 11.69
N GLY A 46 3.94 5.57 11.41
CA GLY A 46 4.76 6.16 12.46
C GLY A 46 4.10 7.37 13.14
N THR A 47 4.45 7.61 14.39
CA THR A 47 4.25 8.89 15.08
C THR A 47 5.57 9.66 15.03
N ASN A 48 5.57 10.89 14.52
CA ASN A 48 6.70 11.81 14.69
C ASN A 48 6.44 12.72 15.90
N GLU A 49 7.47 13.42 16.40
CA GLU A 49 7.33 14.28 17.59
C GLU A 49 6.28 15.40 17.40
N ILE A 50 6.03 15.80 16.15
CA ILE A 50 5.12 16.91 15.80
C ILE A 50 3.69 16.42 15.46
N ASN A 51 3.44 15.11 15.43
CA ASN A 51 2.19 14.48 14.95
C ASN A 51 1.76 14.93 13.53
N THR A 52 2.71 15.10 12.62
CA THR A 52 2.53 15.51 11.22
C THR A 52 3.00 14.43 10.24
N SER A 53 2.89 14.73 8.95
CA SER A 53 3.51 13.94 7.87
C SER A 53 5.01 13.74 8.09
N ILE A 54 5.49 12.54 7.79
CA ILE A 54 6.93 12.24 7.81
C ILE A 54 7.56 12.66 6.48
N VAL A 55 8.68 13.37 6.54
CA VAL A 55 9.53 13.69 5.39
C VAL A 55 10.73 12.75 5.38
N TRP A 56 10.90 12.00 4.30
CA TRP A 56 12.02 11.08 4.12
C TRP A 56 12.63 11.27 2.75
N ALA A 57 13.93 11.60 2.71
CA ALA A 57 14.65 11.89 1.47
C ALA A 57 13.97 13.00 0.64
N GLY A 58 13.40 14.00 1.34
CA GLY A 58 12.62 15.08 0.72
C GLY A 58 11.20 14.71 0.29
N GLU A 59 10.77 13.45 0.45
CA GLU A 59 9.45 12.98 0.07
C GLU A 59 8.51 12.92 1.29
N THR A 60 7.29 13.46 1.12
CA THR A 60 6.31 13.53 2.21
C THR A 60 5.40 12.31 2.22
N TYR A 61 5.29 11.66 3.38
CA TYR A 61 4.39 10.56 3.68
C TYR A 61 3.29 11.05 4.61
N ARG A 62 2.03 10.74 4.30
CA ARG A 62 0.89 11.20 5.10
C ARG A 62 0.60 10.24 6.26
N PRO A 63 0.14 10.74 7.42
CA PRO A 63 -0.20 9.88 8.54
C PRO A 63 -1.50 9.15 8.25
N ILE A 64 -1.42 7.84 8.06
CA ILE A 64 -2.58 6.95 8.02
C ILE A 64 -2.22 5.71 8.83
N ALA A 65 -2.99 5.46 9.89
CA ALA A 65 -2.84 4.25 10.69
C ALA A 65 -2.94 3.03 9.77
N CYS A 66 -1.87 2.24 9.72
CA CYS A 66 -1.82 1.04 8.89
C CYS A 66 -1.08 -0.09 9.59
N GLN A 67 -1.46 -1.32 9.29
CA GLN A 67 -0.91 -2.52 9.89
C GLN A 67 -0.43 -3.42 8.75
N ALA A 68 0.84 -3.79 8.81
CA ALA A 68 1.54 -4.53 7.78
C ALA A 68 2.05 -5.85 8.38
N GLU A 69 1.46 -6.97 7.99
CA GLU A 69 1.74 -8.30 8.56
C GLU A 69 2.03 -9.32 7.47
N GLY A 70 2.74 -10.40 7.81
CA GLY A 70 3.01 -11.51 6.88
C GLY A 70 4.11 -11.23 5.83
N PHE A 71 5.00 -10.27 6.10
CA PHE A 71 6.16 -9.93 5.26
C PHE A 71 7.38 -10.83 5.51
N GLU A 72 7.26 -11.81 6.41
CA GLU A 72 8.32 -12.75 6.73
C GLU A 72 8.44 -13.79 5.62
N PHE A 73 9.68 -14.13 5.25
CA PHE A 73 9.93 -15.23 4.33
C PHE A 73 9.58 -16.55 5.03
N GLY A 74 8.55 -17.24 4.56
CA GLY A 74 8.27 -18.61 5.01
C GLY A 74 9.36 -19.60 4.57
N ASP A 75 9.32 -20.80 5.12
CA ASP A 75 10.26 -21.90 4.83
C ASP A 75 10.24 -22.28 3.34
N ASN A 76 11.07 -21.66 2.48
CA ASN A 76 11.49 -21.97 1.09
C ASN A 76 10.48 -22.57 0.08
N THR A 77 9.21 -22.76 0.44
CA THR A 77 8.22 -23.57 -0.27
C THR A 77 6.94 -22.78 -0.53
N THR A 78 6.63 -21.78 0.29
CA THR A 78 5.51 -20.86 0.09
C THR A 78 6.01 -19.43 0.17
N MET A 79 5.77 -18.65 -0.88
CA MET A 79 6.08 -17.23 -0.87
C MET A 79 5.17 -16.47 0.10
N ALA A 80 5.71 -15.42 0.71
CA ALA A 80 4.97 -14.57 1.64
C ALA A 80 3.76 -13.94 0.94
N ARG A 81 2.59 -14.00 1.60
CA ARG A 81 1.36 -13.32 1.18
C ARG A 81 0.98 -12.20 2.16
N PRO A 82 1.67 -11.05 2.07
CA PRO A 82 1.30 -9.75 2.57
C PRO A 82 -0.13 -9.53 3.04
N THR A 83 -0.38 -9.06 4.27
CA THR A 83 -1.61 -8.30 4.50
C THR A 83 -1.27 -6.88 4.90
N LEU A 84 -1.84 -5.92 4.17
CA LEU A 84 -1.73 -4.50 4.47
C LEU A 84 -3.11 -3.92 4.74
N THR A 85 -3.34 -3.52 5.97
CA THR A 85 -4.61 -2.97 6.45
C THR A 85 -4.44 -1.49 6.77
N PHE A 86 -5.35 -0.66 6.27
CA PHE A 86 -5.39 0.77 6.53
C PHE A 86 -6.65 1.13 7.31
N SER A 87 -6.55 2.14 8.16
CA SER A 87 -7.72 2.81 8.72
C SER A 87 -8.49 3.52 7.62
N ASN A 88 -9.81 3.34 7.64
CA ASN A 88 -10.75 3.95 6.71
C ASN A 88 -11.81 4.81 7.42
N VAL A 89 -11.55 5.23 8.67
CA VAL A 89 -12.49 6.04 9.48
C VAL A 89 -12.86 7.36 8.81
N VAL A 90 -11.91 7.96 8.07
CA VAL A 90 -12.11 9.21 7.32
C VAL A 90 -12.51 8.94 5.85
N GLY A 91 -12.66 7.66 5.46
CA GLY A 91 -13.04 7.26 4.10
C GLY A 91 -11.96 7.40 3.04
N THR A 92 -10.71 7.70 3.42
CA THR A 92 -9.61 7.98 2.47
C THR A 92 -9.39 6.85 1.46
N PHE A 93 -9.39 5.60 1.90
CA PHE A 93 -9.18 4.47 1.00
C PHE A 93 -10.40 4.19 0.12
N SER A 94 -11.62 4.33 0.67
CA SER A 94 -12.84 4.23 -0.15
C SER A 94 -12.87 5.28 -1.26
N THR A 95 -12.47 6.53 -0.99
CA THR A 95 -12.36 7.55 -2.05
C THR A 95 -11.31 7.18 -3.10
N ILE A 96 -10.15 6.66 -2.70
CA ILE A 96 -9.12 6.21 -3.65
C ILE A 96 -9.65 5.08 -4.54
N LEU A 97 -10.31 4.07 -3.95
CA LEU A 97 -10.89 2.95 -4.67
C LEU A 97 -11.99 3.41 -5.62
N GLU A 98 -12.84 4.35 -5.20
CA GLU A 98 -13.86 4.96 -6.07
C GLU A 98 -13.23 5.62 -7.30
N ILE A 99 -12.20 6.46 -7.11
CA ILE A 99 -11.49 7.13 -8.21
C ILE A 99 -10.91 6.13 -9.20
N VAL A 100 -10.25 5.08 -8.69
CA VAL A 100 -9.66 4.02 -9.53
C VAL A 100 -10.74 3.25 -10.30
N ASN A 101 -11.86 2.95 -9.64
CA ASN A 101 -12.97 2.24 -10.24
C ASN A 101 -13.72 3.06 -11.31
N GLN A 102 -13.59 4.40 -11.32
CA GLN A 102 -14.08 5.23 -12.44
C GLN A 102 -13.26 5.03 -13.73
N ILE A 103 -12.00 4.61 -13.62
CA ILE A 103 -11.12 4.34 -14.77
C ILE A 103 -11.32 2.91 -15.24
N THR A 104 -11.14 1.96 -14.32
CA THR A 104 -11.36 0.53 -14.58
C THR A 104 -12.30 -0.02 -13.52
N ALA A 105 -13.54 -0.29 -13.92
CA ALA A 105 -14.57 -0.78 -13.00
C ALA A 105 -14.12 -2.07 -12.29
N PHE A 106 -14.32 -2.11 -10.97
CA PHE A 106 -14.00 -3.24 -10.09
C PHE A 106 -12.51 -3.63 -10.05
N ASN A 107 -11.59 -2.74 -10.44
CA ASN A 107 -10.16 -3.01 -10.33
C ASN A 107 -9.68 -2.98 -8.86
N ASP A 108 -10.20 -2.07 -8.02
CA ASP A 108 -9.87 -2.00 -6.60
C ASP A 108 -8.36 -1.99 -6.27
N LEU A 109 -7.55 -1.26 -7.07
CA LEU A 109 -6.09 -1.17 -6.97
C LEU A 109 -5.32 -2.49 -7.26
N GLN A 110 -5.95 -3.51 -7.83
CA GLN A 110 -5.24 -4.71 -8.27
C GLN A 110 -4.11 -4.35 -9.23
N THR A 111 -2.97 -5.05 -9.13
CA THR A 111 -1.71 -4.78 -9.87
C THR A 111 -0.93 -3.53 -9.42
N ALA A 112 -1.44 -2.73 -8.47
CA ALA A 112 -0.66 -1.61 -7.92
C ALA A 112 0.56 -2.11 -7.16
N THR A 113 1.69 -1.41 -7.30
CA THR A 113 2.93 -1.78 -6.60
C THR A 113 2.98 -1.14 -5.23
N VAL A 114 3.13 -1.95 -4.19
CA VAL A 114 3.36 -1.51 -2.82
C VAL A 114 4.83 -1.62 -2.48
N LYS A 115 5.45 -0.49 -2.16
CA LYS A 115 6.82 -0.39 -1.66
C LYS A 115 6.78 -0.12 -0.16
N ARG A 116 7.33 -1.04 0.62
CA ARG A 116 7.57 -0.87 2.06
C ARG A 116 9.02 -0.50 2.27
N ARG A 117 9.23 0.73 2.73
CA ARG A 117 10.52 1.27 3.16
C ARG A 117 10.58 1.25 4.68
N ARG A 118 11.73 0.89 5.23
CA ARG A 118 11.95 0.90 6.69
C ARG A 118 13.25 1.60 7.01
N THR A 119 13.21 2.56 7.92
CA THR A 119 14.40 3.30 8.38
C THR A 119 14.34 3.51 9.89
N LEU A 120 15.44 3.98 10.49
CA LEU A 120 15.48 4.34 11.90
C LEU A 120 15.23 5.83 12.07
N ALA A 121 14.58 6.22 13.18
CA ALA A 121 14.27 7.62 13.48
C ALA A 121 15.51 8.55 13.45
N GLN A 122 16.68 8.06 13.85
CA GLN A 122 17.95 8.82 13.83
C GLN A 122 18.41 9.26 12.42
N PHE A 123 17.89 8.65 11.36
CA PHE A 123 18.25 8.99 9.99
C PHE A 123 17.21 9.86 9.29
N LEU A 124 16.07 10.13 9.94
CA LEU A 124 15.01 10.99 9.40
C LEU A 124 15.52 12.42 9.16
N ASP A 125 14.92 13.07 8.17
CA ASP A 125 15.19 14.47 7.84
C ASP A 125 14.85 15.40 9.03
N ASP A 126 15.59 16.50 9.18
CA ASP A 126 15.40 17.45 10.28
C ASP A 126 13.98 18.05 10.30
N ALA A 127 13.33 18.14 9.14
CA ALA A 127 11.95 18.63 8.98
C ALA A 127 10.91 17.86 9.81
N ASN A 128 11.25 16.68 10.32
CA ASN A 128 10.37 15.87 11.18
C ASN A 128 10.37 16.28 12.66
N PHE A 129 11.27 17.19 13.05
CA PHE A 129 11.50 17.59 14.45
C PHE A 129 11.31 19.11 14.60
N SER A 130 11.07 19.60 15.82
CA SER A 130 10.90 21.04 16.08
C SER A 130 12.16 21.88 15.81
N GLY A 131 13.26 21.24 15.43
CA GLY A 131 14.56 21.80 15.09
C GLY A 131 15.35 20.76 14.29
N ASN A 132 16.62 20.56 14.60
CA ASN A 132 17.38 19.46 14.01
C ASN A 132 17.00 18.13 14.65
N ASN A 133 17.23 17.02 13.94
CA ASN A 133 17.02 15.68 14.46
C ASN A 133 17.84 15.46 15.75
N PRO A 134 17.19 15.26 16.92
CA PRO A 134 17.91 15.12 18.19
C PRO A 134 18.58 13.74 18.32
N TYR A 135 18.23 12.78 17.47
CA TYR A 135 18.68 11.40 17.54
C TYR A 135 19.88 11.10 16.64
N GLY A 136 20.15 11.94 15.64
CA GLY A 136 21.21 11.67 14.67
C GLY A 136 21.31 12.70 13.56
N SER A 137 21.87 12.29 12.43
CA SER A 137 21.99 13.12 11.23
C SER A 137 21.19 12.49 10.08
N PRO A 138 20.44 13.30 9.30
CA PRO A 138 19.69 12.80 8.16
C PRO A 138 20.57 11.98 7.21
N ASN A 139 20.13 10.77 6.87
CA ASN A 139 20.85 9.93 5.91
C ASN A 139 19.91 9.02 5.14
N SER A 140 19.55 9.45 3.94
CA SER A 140 18.64 8.73 3.03
C SER A 140 19.20 7.40 2.48
N GLN A 141 20.50 7.11 2.68
CA GLN A 141 21.10 5.83 2.28
C GLN A 141 20.97 4.76 3.37
N MET A 142 20.63 5.15 4.59
CA MET A 142 20.48 4.24 5.73
C MET A 142 19.03 3.73 5.82
N GLU A 143 18.59 3.05 4.76
CA GLU A 143 17.33 2.31 4.71
C GLU A 143 17.62 0.81 4.90
N LEU A 144 16.71 0.09 5.56
CA LEU A 144 16.69 -1.37 5.53
C LEU A 144 16.29 -1.85 4.13
N GLU A 145 16.39 -3.16 3.87
CA GLU A 145 15.99 -3.74 2.60
C GLU A 145 14.54 -3.35 2.26
N GLN A 146 14.39 -2.64 1.13
CA GLN A 146 13.11 -2.23 0.58
C GLN A 146 12.39 -3.48 0.07
N GLN A 147 11.14 -3.65 0.49
CA GLN A 147 10.31 -4.76 0.05
C GLN A 147 9.27 -4.25 -0.93
N GLU A 148 9.14 -4.92 -2.07
CA GLU A 148 8.23 -4.55 -3.15
C GLU A 148 7.27 -5.70 -3.45
N PHE A 149 5.97 -5.40 -3.45
CA PHE A 149 4.89 -6.35 -3.70
C PHE A 149 3.85 -5.74 -4.64
N LEU A 150 3.01 -6.57 -5.23
CA LEU A 150 1.82 -6.16 -5.97
C LEU A 150 0.58 -6.41 -5.12
N ILE A 151 -0.44 -5.56 -5.25
CA ILE A 151 -1.77 -5.82 -4.70
C ILE A 151 -2.43 -6.92 -5.52
N ASN A 152 -2.72 -8.05 -4.87
CA ASN A 152 -3.42 -9.17 -5.49
C ASN A 152 -4.94 -8.92 -5.47
N LYS A 153 -5.50 -8.62 -4.30
CA LYS A 153 -6.93 -8.36 -4.13
C LYS A 153 -7.22 -7.53 -2.89
N LYS A 154 -8.35 -6.84 -2.93
CA LYS A 154 -9.01 -6.27 -1.75
C LYS A 154 -9.64 -7.39 -0.93
N ILE A 155 -9.30 -7.48 0.36
CA ILE A 155 -9.86 -8.48 1.29
C ILE A 155 -11.15 -7.94 1.89
N VAL A 156 -11.09 -6.72 2.44
CA VAL A 156 -12.21 -6.08 3.12
C VAL A 156 -12.17 -4.58 2.89
N GLU A 157 -13.36 -3.99 2.78
CA GLU A 157 -13.58 -2.55 2.83
C GLU A 157 -14.83 -2.29 3.66
N ASN A 158 -14.68 -1.50 4.71
CA ASN A 158 -15.78 -0.98 5.50
C ASN A 158 -15.44 0.44 5.98
N ASN A 159 -16.32 1.06 6.77
CA ASN A 159 -16.13 2.41 7.28
C ASN A 159 -15.00 2.56 8.32
N GLN A 160 -14.37 1.48 8.75
CA GLN A 160 -13.30 1.49 9.75
C GLN A 160 -11.96 1.07 9.17
N ILE A 161 -11.95 0.07 8.28
CA ILE A 161 -10.73 -0.53 7.72
C ILE A 161 -10.87 -0.83 6.23
N CYS A 162 -9.74 -0.81 5.54
CA CYS A 162 -9.57 -1.32 4.19
C CYS A 162 -8.30 -2.18 4.15
N SER A 163 -8.41 -3.44 3.76
CA SER A 163 -7.29 -4.39 3.76
C SER A 163 -7.05 -5.01 2.39
N PHE A 164 -5.78 -5.20 2.08
CA PHE A 164 -5.29 -5.78 0.83
C PHE A 164 -4.40 -6.99 1.09
N GLU A 165 -4.55 -8.00 0.24
CA GLU A 165 -3.60 -9.10 0.12
C GLU A 165 -2.52 -8.71 -0.89
N LEU A 166 -1.25 -8.85 -0.50
CA LEU A 166 -0.11 -8.57 -1.37
C LEU A 166 0.57 -9.86 -1.81
N VAL A 167 1.25 -9.80 -2.95
CA VAL A 167 2.00 -10.91 -3.53
C VAL A 167 3.32 -10.42 -4.13
N ASN A 168 4.34 -11.28 -4.14
CA ASN A 168 5.58 -10.98 -4.84
C ASN A 168 5.33 -10.89 -6.35
N THR A 169 6.07 -10.03 -7.04
CA THR A 169 5.96 -9.84 -8.50
C THR A 169 6.14 -11.15 -9.29
N ILE A 170 6.96 -12.08 -8.79
CA ILE A 170 7.20 -13.38 -9.44
C ILE A 170 6.03 -14.37 -9.30
N ASP A 171 5.18 -14.20 -8.28
CA ASP A 171 4.05 -15.10 -7.94
C ASP A 171 2.70 -14.44 -8.25
N PHE A 172 2.73 -13.30 -8.95
CA PHE A 172 1.54 -12.62 -9.41
C PHE A 172 0.96 -13.38 -10.61
N GLU A 173 -0.16 -14.05 -10.40
CA GLU A 173 -0.95 -14.61 -11.48
C GLU A 173 -1.79 -13.50 -12.11
N GLU A 174 -1.44 -13.07 -13.32
CA GLU A 174 -2.33 -12.22 -14.10
C GLU A 174 -3.67 -12.95 -14.34
N LEU A 175 -4.77 -12.25 -14.10
CA LEU A 175 -6.11 -12.76 -14.38
C LEU A 175 -6.27 -12.98 -15.89
N GLN A 176 -5.93 -14.17 -16.37
CA GLN A 176 -6.13 -14.53 -17.77
C GLN A 176 -7.58 -14.94 -17.97
N LEU A 177 -8.34 -14.10 -18.67
CA LEU A 177 -9.63 -14.54 -19.20
C LEU A 177 -9.39 -15.80 -20.06
N PRO A 178 -10.22 -16.84 -19.93
CA PRO A 178 -10.14 -18.00 -20.78
C PRO A 178 -10.14 -17.54 -22.24
N LYS A 179 -9.07 -17.86 -22.99
CA LYS A 179 -8.96 -17.50 -24.42
C LYS A 179 -10.09 -18.08 -25.28
N LEU A 180 -10.81 -19.07 -24.77
CA LEU A 180 -11.94 -19.70 -25.41
C LEU A 180 -13.22 -18.97 -25.01
N GLN A 181 -13.68 -18.08 -25.89
CA GLN A 181 -15.04 -17.55 -25.80
C GLN A 181 -16.03 -18.69 -26.09
N ILE A 182 -17.01 -18.84 -25.20
CA ILE A 182 -18.14 -19.74 -25.40
C ILE A 182 -19.17 -18.98 -26.25
N THR A 183 -19.08 -19.16 -27.55
CA THR A 183 -20.00 -18.59 -28.53
C THR A 183 -20.92 -19.69 -29.09
N LYS A 184 -22.10 -19.31 -29.59
CA LYS A 184 -23.11 -20.27 -30.07
C LYS A 184 -22.62 -21.12 -31.25
N ASP A 185 -21.80 -20.55 -32.12
CA ASP A 185 -21.15 -21.24 -33.24
C ASP A 185 -20.21 -22.35 -32.76
N ARG A 186 -19.59 -22.16 -31.59
CA ARG A 186 -18.63 -23.10 -31.01
C ARG A 186 -19.26 -24.06 -30.01
N PHE A 187 -20.34 -23.65 -29.34
CA PHE A 187 -21.10 -24.42 -28.36
C PHE A 187 -22.62 -24.26 -28.59
N PRO A 188 -23.24 -25.11 -29.44
CA PRO A 188 -24.64 -24.97 -29.86
C PRO A 188 -25.67 -25.12 -28.72
N ALA A 189 -25.26 -25.68 -27.58
CA ALA A 189 -26.13 -25.92 -26.41
C ALA A 189 -26.26 -24.70 -25.48
N VAL A 190 -25.57 -23.59 -25.76
CA VAL A 190 -25.58 -22.39 -24.91
C VAL A 190 -26.85 -21.59 -25.19
N GLY A 191 -27.65 -21.36 -24.14
CA GLY A 191 -28.90 -20.61 -24.22
C GLY A 191 -28.69 -19.14 -24.58
N SER A 192 -29.65 -18.54 -25.27
CA SER A 192 -29.67 -17.09 -25.54
C SER A 192 -30.44 -16.35 -24.47
N PHE A 193 -29.86 -15.29 -23.91
CA PHE A 193 -30.65 -14.32 -23.14
C PHE A 193 -31.58 -13.57 -24.09
N VAL A 194 -32.88 -13.75 -23.92
CA VAL A 194 -33.89 -12.91 -24.57
C VAL A 194 -34.26 -11.85 -23.55
N PHE A 195 -33.90 -10.60 -23.81
CA PHE A 195 -34.42 -9.48 -23.05
C PHE A 195 -35.74 -9.08 -23.70
N GLU A 196 -36.84 -9.23 -22.96
CA GLU A 196 -38.14 -8.63 -23.31
C GLU A 196 -38.11 -7.10 -23.19
#